data_AF-A0A8T5PVC0-F1
#
_entry.id   AF-A0A8T5PVC0-F1
#
_cell.length_a   1.000
_cell.length_b   1.000
_cell.length_c   1.000
_cell.angle_alpha   90.00
_cell.angle_beta   90.00
_cell.angle_gamma   90.00
#
_symmetry.space_group_name_H-M   'P 1'
#
loop_
_entity.id
_entity.type
_entity.pdbx_description
1 polymer ?
#
loop_
_entity_poly.entity_id
_entity_poly.type
_entity_poly.pdbx_seq_one_letter_code
_entity_poly.pdbx_strand_id
1 'polypeptide(L)'
;MHKKAQTATEYLIILAVVIIIALIVVGVMGGIPGIGGGAGARTSASYWATTDVAFTSYSVISDTSATNPGQVTLVVRNNQENSVEITSILLGTAEMIAAGSSITLNPGQSITHTGNALVACSTSYSFPVTIVYTDNVLSQSFSFTGDQNLMGNCAT
;
A
#
# COMPACT_ATOMS: atom_id res chain seq x y z
N MET A 1 -51.83 -3.51 -50.90
CA MET A 1 -51.64 -4.23 -49.62
C MET A 1 -50.20 -3.99 -49.15
N HIS A 2 -49.91 -2.82 -48.57
CA HIS A 2 -48.57 -2.41 -48.11
C HIS A 2 -48.61 -2.08 -46.61
N LYS A 3 -48.64 -3.11 -45.76
CA LYS A 3 -48.54 -2.95 -44.29
C LYS A 3 -47.50 -3.87 -43.64
N LYS A 4 -46.64 -4.53 -44.44
CA LYS A 4 -45.62 -5.48 -43.93
C LYS A 4 -44.20 -4.94 -43.89
N ALA A 5 -43.93 -3.77 -44.50
CA ALA A 5 -42.58 -3.18 -44.53
C ALA A 5 -42.31 -2.21 -43.36
N GLN A 6 -43.35 -1.71 -42.69
CA GLN A 6 -43.22 -0.65 -41.67
C GLN A 6 -42.75 -1.18 -40.31
N THR A 7 -43.00 -2.45 -40.00
CA THR A 7 -42.57 -3.05 -38.72
C THR A 7 -41.08 -3.38 -38.70
N ALA A 8 -40.48 -3.68 -39.86
CA ALA A 8 -39.04 -4.00 -39.95
C ALA A 8 -38.16 -2.78 -39.64
N THR A 9 -38.59 -1.58 -40.04
CA THR A 9 -37.85 -0.34 -39.76
C THR A 9 -37.87 0.03 -38.29
N GLU A 10 -38.94 -0.29 -37.56
CA GLU A 10 -39.06 -0.01 -36.12
C GLU A 10 -38.09 -0.84 -35.30
N TYR A 11 -37.98 -2.15 -35.58
CA TYR A 11 -37.03 -3.02 -34.89
C TYR A 11 -35.57 -2.67 -35.18
N LEU A 12 -35.25 -2.24 -36.41
CA LEU A 12 -33.89 -1.81 -36.76
C LEU A 12 -33.46 -0.55 -36.00
N ILE A 13 -34.38 0.39 -35.79
CA ILE A 13 -34.10 1.61 -35.01
C ILE A 13 -33.88 1.26 -33.53
N ILE A 14 -34.75 0.43 -32.95
CA ILE A 14 -34.63 0.03 -31.54
C ILE A 14 -33.30 -0.72 -31.32
N LEU A 15 -32.94 -1.63 -32.22
CA LEU A 15 -31.69 -2.39 -32.13
C LEU A 15 -30.47 -1.48 -32.20
N ALA A 16 -30.46 -0.48 -33.09
CA ALA A 16 -29.37 0.48 -33.20
C ALA A 16 -29.21 1.31 -31.91
N VAL A 17 -30.31 1.75 -31.31
CA VAL A 17 -30.30 2.50 -30.04
C VAL A 17 -29.74 1.66 -28.90
N VAL A 18 -30.15 0.39 -28.79
CA VAL A 18 -29.64 -0.52 -27.76
C VAL A 18 -28.13 -0.73 -27.89
N ILE A 19 -27.62 -0.90 -29.12
CA ILE A 19 -26.18 -1.04 -29.36
C ILE A 19 -25.42 0.23 -28.96
N ILE A 20 -25.94 1.42 -29.31
CA ILE A 20 -25.32 2.69 -28.93
C ILE A 20 -25.24 2.83 -27.40
N ILE A 21 -26.33 2.51 -26.69
CA ILE A 21 -26.34 2.56 -25.22
C ILE A 21 -25.32 1.55 -24.63
N ALA A 22 -25.27 0.33 -25.16
CA ALA A 22 -24.32 -0.68 -24.71
C ALA A 22 -22.86 -0.21 -24.90
N LEU A 23 -22.54 0.43 -26.03
CA LEU A 23 -21.21 0.98 -26.31
C LEU A 23 -20.86 2.16 -25.39
N ILE A 24 -21.82 3.02 -25.04
CA ILE A 24 -21.61 4.10 -24.06
C ILE A 24 -21.31 3.50 -22.68
N VAL A 25 -22.07 2.50 -22.23
CA VAL A 25 -21.83 1.85 -20.94
C VAL A 25 -20.44 1.21 -20.89
N VAL A 26 -20.03 0.51 -21.95
CA VAL A 26 -18.68 -0.07 -22.05
C VAL A 26 -17.62 1.02 -22.14
N GLY A 27 -17.87 2.14 -22.82
CA GLY A 27 -16.94 3.27 -22.88
C GLY A 27 -16.76 3.97 -21.53
N VAL A 28 -17.83 4.11 -20.76
CA VAL A 28 -17.81 4.71 -19.42
C VAL A 28 -17.20 3.75 -18.39
N MET A 29 -17.51 2.46 -18.46
CA MET A 29 -16.94 1.45 -17.55
C MET A 29 -15.51 1.03 -17.91
N GLY A 30 -15.13 1.08 -19.19
CA GLY A 30 -13.79 0.81 -19.69
C GLY A 30 -12.84 2.02 -19.67
N GLY A 31 -13.35 3.22 -19.38
CA GLY A 31 -12.66 4.50 -19.52
C GLY A 31 -11.85 4.99 -18.32
N ILE A 32 -11.70 4.19 -17.25
CA ILE A 32 -10.82 4.56 -16.13
C ILE A 32 -9.77 3.46 -15.81
N PRO A 33 -8.92 3.08 -16.78
CA PRO A 33 -7.67 2.40 -16.46
C PRO A 33 -6.69 3.44 -15.89
N GLY A 34 -6.73 3.69 -14.58
CA GLY A 34 -5.78 4.61 -13.94
C GLY A 34 -6.06 5.04 -12.50
N ILE A 35 -7.30 4.92 -11.99
CA ILE A 35 -7.63 5.33 -10.62
C ILE A 35 -7.27 4.27 -9.56
N GLY A 36 -7.08 3.00 -9.95
CA GLY A 36 -6.80 1.91 -9.01
C GLY A 36 -5.38 1.94 -8.40
N GLY A 37 -4.36 2.34 -9.17
CA GLY A 37 -2.96 2.19 -8.74
C GLY A 37 -2.54 3.09 -7.57
N GLY A 38 -3.03 4.34 -7.54
CA GLY A 38 -2.72 5.28 -6.46
C GLY A 38 -3.64 5.19 -5.24
N ALA A 39 -4.86 4.64 -5.40
CA ALA A 39 -5.83 4.53 -4.32
C ALA A 39 -5.33 3.55 -3.23
N GLY A 40 -4.77 2.41 -3.62
CA GLY A 40 -4.23 1.41 -2.68
C GLY A 40 -3.09 1.96 -1.82
N ALA A 41 -2.12 2.67 -2.42
CA ALA A 41 -1.01 3.28 -1.70
C ALA A 41 -1.47 4.35 -0.69
N ARG A 42 -2.47 5.16 -1.04
CA ARG A 42 -3.03 6.15 -0.10
C ARG A 42 -3.77 5.51 1.06
N THR A 43 -4.57 4.48 0.80
CA THR A 43 -5.26 3.72 1.85
C THR A 43 -4.25 3.06 2.79
N SER A 44 -3.21 2.43 2.22
CA SER A 44 -2.11 1.84 2.98
C SER A 44 -1.40 2.90 3.83
N ALA A 45 -1.00 4.04 3.26
CA ALA A 45 -0.36 5.13 3.99
C ALA A 45 -1.23 5.66 5.14
N SER A 46 -2.54 5.83 4.91
CA SER A 46 -3.46 6.28 5.96
C SER A 46 -3.61 5.24 7.08
N TYR A 47 -3.66 3.95 6.74
CA TYR A 47 -3.71 2.88 7.74
C TYR A 47 -2.46 2.94 8.63
N TRP A 48 -1.28 2.88 8.00
CA TRP A 48 0.01 2.87 8.71
C TRP A 48 0.32 4.16 9.46
N ALA A 49 -0.30 5.29 9.13
CA ALA A 49 -0.17 6.52 9.91
C ALA A 49 -0.92 6.49 11.26
N THR A 50 -1.89 5.59 11.41
CA THR A 50 -2.80 5.53 12.57
C THR A 50 -2.51 4.39 13.55
N THR A 51 -1.60 3.48 13.20
CA THR A 51 -1.19 2.37 14.07
C THR A 51 -0.39 2.86 15.28
N ASP A 52 -0.31 2.04 16.32
CA ASP A 52 0.43 2.31 17.56
C ASP A 52 1.89 2.71 17.31
N VAL A 53 2.55 1.95 16.45
CA VAL A 53 3.81 2.31 15.80
C VAL A 53 3.48 2.66 14.35
N ALA A 54 3.56 3.94 14.02
CA ALA A 54 3.13 4.47 12.75
C ALA A 54 4.27 4.66 11.76
N PHE A 55 3.96 4.51 10.47
CA PHE A 55 4.83 4.94 9.37
C PHE A 55 4.23 6.19 8.73
N THR A 56 4.89 7.32 8.94
CA THR A 56 4.44 8.61 8.41
C THR A 56 4.94 8.87 6.99
N SER A 57 6.09 8.30 6.65
CA SER A 57 6.69 8.32 5.32
C SER A 57 7.55 7.08 5.16
N TYR A 58 7.67 6.60 3.93
CA TYR A 58 8.50 5.46 3.60
C TYR A 58 8.97 5.55 2.16
N SER A 59 10.14 5.01 1.88
CA SER A 59 10.74 4.94 0.55
C SER A 59 11.47 3.62 0.40
N VAL A 60 11.25 2.94 -0.71
CA VAL A 60 11.92 1.68 -1.06
C VAL A 60 12.69 1.91 -2.35
N ILE A 61 14.01 1.90 -2.27
CA ILE A 61 14.90 1.90 -3.42
C ILE A 61 15.21 0.44 -3.72
N SER A 62 14.75 -0.03 -4.88
CA SER A 62 15.08 -1.36 -5.35
C SER A 62 16.53 -1.44 -5.80
N ASP A 63 17.28 -2.35 -5.22
CA ASP A 63 18.46 -2.90 -5.86
C ASP A 63 18.46 -4.41 -5.63
N THR A 64 18.51 -5.15 -6.73
CA THR A 64 18.52 -6.61 -6.76
C THR A 64 19.93 -7.19 -6.63
N SER A 65 20.95 -6.33 -6.57
CA SER A 65 22.33 -6.78 -6.46
C SER A 65 22.64 -7.27 -5.05
N ALA A 66 23.18 -8.49 -4.94
CA ALA A 66 23.70 -9.00 -3.67
C ALA A 66 24.84 -8.14 -3.10
N THR A 67 25.48 -7.30 -3.92
CA THR A 67 26.55 -6.37 -3.49
C THR A 67 26.04 -5.01 -3.02
N ASN A 68 24.83 -4.62 -3.41
CA ASN A 68 24.16 -3.39 -3.00
C ASN A 68 22.69 -3.73 -2.73
N PRO A 69 22.35 -4.26 -1.56
CA PRO A 69 20.95 -4.54 -1.25
C PRO A 69 20.13 -3.25 -1.31
N GLY A 70 18.90 -3.37 -1.82
CA GLY A 70 17.95 -2.25 -1.81
C GLY A 70 17.89 -1.54 -0.46
N GLN A 71 17.76 -0.21 -0.51
CA GLN A 71 17.64 0.61 0.69
C GLN A 71 16.19 0.91 0.97
N VAL A 72 15.78 0.68 2.21
CA VAL A 72 14.46 1.06 2.67
C VAL A 72 14.63 2.13 3.74
N THR A 73 13.94 3.25 3.57
CA THR A 73 13.89 4.34 4.54
C THR A 73 12.48 4.44 5.08
N LEU A 74 12.33 4.37 6.40
CA LEU A 74 11.06 4.47 7.11
C LEU A 74 11.12 5.64 8.08
N VAL A 75 10.10 6.48 8.09
CA VAL A 75 9.89 7.47 9.15
C VAL A 75 8.89 6.89 10.13
N VAL A 76 9.44 6.31 11.19
CA VAL A 76 8.68 5.60 12.22
C VAL A 76 8.31 6.58 13.33
N ARG A 77 7.06 6.53 13.77
CA ARG A 77 6.51 7.39 14.82
C ARG A 77 5.86 6.54 15.90
N ASN A 78 6.05 6.94 17.15
CA ASN A 78 5.30 6.39 18.27
C ASN A 78 3.98 7.18 18.45
N ASN A 79 2.85 6.51 18.30
CA ASN A 79 1.52 7.07 18.56
C ASN A 79 0.98 6.69 19.95
N GLN A 80 1.69 5.85 20.70
CA GLN A 80 1.32 5.49 22.06
C GLN A 80 1.63 6.61 23.06
N GLU A 81 0.96 6.55 24.21
CA GLU A 81 1.16 7.46 25.34
C GLU A 81 2.47 7.21 26.10
N ASN A 82 3.01 5.98 25.99
CA ASN A 82 4.25 5.55 26.64
C ASN A 82 5.41 5.48 25.63
N SER A 83 6.64 5.55 26.11
CA SER A 83 7.81 5.31 25.26
C SER A 83 7.88 3.84 24.84
N VAL A 84 8.15 3.60 23.56
CA VAL A 84 8.26 2.25 22.99
C VAL A 84 9.68 1.98 22.52
N GLU A 85 10.14 0.75 22.70
CA GLU A 85 11.37 0.24 22.15
C GLU A 85 11.05 -0.74 21.03
N ILE A 86 11.30 -0.35 19.78
CA ILE A 86 11.07 -1.21 18.61
C ILE A 86 12.29 -2.11 18.44
N THR A 87 12.07 -3.42 18.49
CA THR A 87 13.13 -4.44 18.41
C THR A 87 13.17 -5.13 17.06
N SER A 88 12.05 -5.16 16.33
CA SER A 88 12.00 -5.73 14.99
C SER A 88 10.95 -5.03 14.13
N ILE A 89 11.32 -4.78 12.88
CA ILE A 89 10.40 -4.40 11.80
C ILE A 89 10.71 -5.35 10.64
N LEU A 90 9.73 -6.16 10.26
CA LEU A 90 9.81 -7.12 9.18
C LEU A 90 8.95 -6.63 8.01
N LEU A 91 9.56 -6.49 6.83
CA LEU A 91 8.86 -6.21 5.58
C LEU A 91 8.84 -7.50 4.75
N GLY A 92 7.74 -8.25 4.83
CA GLY A 92 7.68 -9.61 4.30
C GLY A 92 8.65 -10.52 5.05
N THR A 93 9.76 -10.87 4.40
CA THR A 93 10.85 -11.67 4.99
C THR A 93 12.11 -10.86 5.29
N ALA A 94 12.13 -9.56 4.99
CA ALA A 94 13.30 -8.72 5.15
C ALA A 94 13.26 -7.99 6.50
N GLU A 95 14.32 -8.14 7.29
CA GLU A 95 14.50 -7.42 8.56
C GLU A 95 15.06 -6.02 8.33
N MET A 96 14.37 -5.02 8.86
CA MET A 96 14.80 -3.62 8.83
C MET A 96 15.67 -3.24 10.02
N ILE A 97 15.49 -3.94 11.15
CA ILE A 97 16.26 -3.75 12.38
C ILE A 97 17.05 -5.04 12.59
N ALA A 98 18.38 -4.92 12.64
CA ALA A 98 19.24 -6.07 12.84
C ALA A 98 19.02 -6.68 14.23
N ALA A 99 19.15 -8.01 14.33
CA ALA A 99 19.06 -8.71 15.61
C ALA A 99 19.96 -8.08 16.69
N GLY A 100 19.38 -7.78 17.85
CA GLY A 100 20.08 -7.15 18.97
C GLY A 100 20.19 -5.62 18.89
N SER A 101 19.65 -4.99 17.85
CA SER A 101 19.47 -3.54 17.77
C SER A 101 18.03 -3.15 18.14
N SER A 102 17.85 -1.94 18.64
CA SER A 102 16.52 -1.40 18.93
C SER A 102 16.45 0.10 18.69
N ILE A 103 15.23 0.60 18.48
CA ILE A 103 14.94 2.01 18.32
C ILE A 103 13.98 2.42 19.43
N THR A 104 14.42 3.30 20.32
CA THR A 104 13.54 3.86 21.35
C THR A 104 12.90 5.15 20.85
N LEU A 105 11.57 5.22 20.98
CA LEU A 105 10.77 6.40 20.62
C LEU A 105 9.95 6.86 21.82
N ASN A 106 10.12 8.13 22.20
CA ASN A 106 9.24 8.77 23.17
C ASN A 106 7.84 8.99 22.57
N PRO A 107 6.81 9.22 23.40
CA PRO A 107 5.45 9.50 22.92
C PRO A 107 5.43 10.62 21.88
N GLY A 108 4.82 10.37 20.72
CA GLY A 108 4.75 11.32 19.61
C GLY A 108 6.05 11.54 18.82
N GLN A 109 7.18 10.96 19.26
CA GLN A 109 8.46 11.12 18.59
C GLN A 109 8.47 10.37 17.26
N SER A 110 9.11 10.98 16.25
CA SER A 110 9.36 10.37 14.95
C SER A 110 10.87 10.30 14.68
N ILE A 111 11.35 9.18 14.15
CA ILE A 111 12.74 8.99 13.71
C ILE A 111 12.73 8.44 12.29
N THR A 112 13.69 8.88 11.48
CA THR A 112 13.99 8.25 10.19
C THR A 112 14.98 7.12 10.41
N HIS A 113 14.59 5.91 10.04
CA HIS A 113 15.43 4.72 10.05
C HIS A 113 15.66 4.24 8.63
N THR A 114 16.93 4.05 8.26
CA THR A 114 17.29 3.49 6.96
C THR A 114 17.94 2.14 7.20
N GLY A 115 17.35 1.10 6.60
CA GLY A 115 17.82 -0.28 6.67
C GLY A 115 18.15 -0.81 5.29
N ASN A 116 19.14 -1.69 5.24
CA ASN A 116 19.41 -2.51 4.07
C ASN A 116 18.49 -3.73 4.15
N ALA A 117 17.38 -3.69 3.42
CA ALA A 117 16.41 -4.78 3.39
C ALA A 117 16.35 -5.31 1.97
N LEU A 118 16.58 -6.62 1.80
CA LEU A 118 16.47 -7.31 0.51
C LEU A 118 15.00 -7.37 0.09
N VAL A 119 14.54 -6.26 -0.47
CA VAL A 119 13.15 -6.07 -0.87
C VAL A 119 13.13 -5.84 -2.37
N ALA A 120 12.60 -6.82 -3.10
CA ALA A 120 12.45 -6.71 -4.54
C ALA A 120 11.36 -5.68 -4.85
N CYS A 121 11.74 -4.60 -5.52
CA CYS A 121 10.83 -3.56 -5.99
C CYS A 121 11.19 -3.29 -7.46
N SER A 122 10.22 -3.11 -8.35
CA SER A 122 10.48 -2.83 -9.78
C SER A 122 9.76 -1.59 -10.27
N THR A 123 8.48 -1.45 -9.92
CA THR A 123 7.65 -0.29 -10.23
C THR A 123 6.83 0.12 -9.02
N SER A 124 6.18 -0.86 -8.41
CA SER A 124 5.47 -0.75 -7.14
C SER A 124 5.81 -1.91 -6.23
N TYR A 125 5.47 -1.75 -4.95
CA TYR A 125 5.61 -2.79 -3.96
C TYR A 125 4.37 -2.95 -3.08
N SER A 126 4.26 -4.13 -2.48
CA SER A 126 3.24 -4.48 -1.51
C SER A 126 3.77 -5.60 -0.61
N PHE A 127 4.06 -5.29 0.65
CA PHE A 127 4.56 -6.30 1.61
C PHE A 127 3.73 -6.30 2.88
N PRO A 128 3.49 -7.47 3.49
CA PRO A 128 2.98 -7.51 4.86
C PRO A 128 4.07 -6.95 5.79
N VAL A 129 3.66 -6.24 6.85
CA VAL A 129 4.60 -5.69 7.82
C VAL A 129 4.26 -6.19 9.21
N THR A 130 5.28 -6.69 9.89
CA THR A 130 5.22 -7.10 11.29
C THR A 130 6.18 -6.24 12.11
N ILE A 131 5.68 -5.67 13.20
CA ILE A 131 6.43 -4.82 14.12
C ILE A 131 6.41 -5.50 15.48
N VAL A 132 7.60 -5.65 16.08
CA VAL A 132 7.76 -6.09 17.46
C VAL A 132 8.32 -4.92 18.25
N TYR A 133 7.63 -4.54 19.32
CA TYR A 133 8.04 -3.46 20.20
C TYR A 133 7.72 -3.77 21.66
N THR A 134 8.45 -3.15 22.57
CA THR A 134 8.24 -3.24 24.01
C THR A 134 7.75 -1.89 24.53
N ASP A 135 6.71 -1.88 25.36
CA ASP A 135 6.33 -0.71 26.13
C ASP A 135 7.26 -0.61 27.35
N ASN A 136 8.04 0.46 27.45
CA ASN A 136 9.04 0.61 28.52
C ASN A 136 8.43 0.84 29.91
N VAL A 137 7.17 1.28 29.99
CA VAL A 137 6.46 1.48 31.25
C VAL A 137 5.93 0.14 31.76
N LEU A 138 5.31 -0.64 30.86
CA LEU A 138 4.73 -1.93 31.21
C LEU A 138 5.75 -3.08 31.21
N SER A 139 6.92 -2.89 30.60
CA SER A 139 7.92 -3.94 30.34
C SER A 139 7.33 -5.15 29.60
N GLN A 140 6.32 -4.92 28.75
CA GLN A 140 5.65 -5.95 27.97
C GLN A 140 5.99 -5.80 26.49
N SER A 141 6.30 -6.91 25.85
CA SER A 141 6.54 -6.97 24.40
C SER A 141 5.25 -7.29 23.66
N PHE A 142 4.98 -6.51 22.63
CA PHE A 142 3.86 -6.62 21.73
C PHE A 142 4.38 -6.96 20.33
N SER A 143 3.62 -7.81 19.62
CA SER A 143 3.84 -8.13 18.22
C SER A 143 2.59 -7.77 17.46
N PHE A 144 2.75 -6.92 16.44
CA PHE A 144 1.67 -6.41 15.62
C PHE A 144 1.98 -6.71 14.15
N THR A 145 1.07 -7.40 13.48
CA THR A 145 1.10 -7.54 12.01
C THR A 145 -0.05 -6.73 11.44
N GLY A 146 0.26 -5.81 10.53
CA GLY A 146 -0.76 -4.95 9.94
C GLY A 146 -1.76 -5.74 9.08
N ASP A 147 -3.03 -5.33 9.16
CA ASP A 147 -4.11 -5.85 8.31
C ASP A 147 -4.02 -5.37 6.86
N GLN A 148 -3.24 -4.31 6.62
CA GLN A 148 -2.95 -3.77 5.30
C GLN A 148 -1.47 -3.94 4.98
N ASN A 149 -1.16 -4.32 3.74
CA ASN A 149 0.21 -4.32 3.27
C ASN A 149 0.76 -2.89 3.19
N LEU A 150 2.06 -2.71 3.39
CA LEU A 150 2.76 -1.48 3.05
C LEU A 150 2.89 -1.40 1.53
N MET A 151 2.26 -0.41 0.92
CA MET A 151 2.19 -0.27 -0.54
C MET A 151 2.74 1.07 -1.00
N GLY A 152 3.47 1.07 -2.10
CA GLY A 152 4.00 2.30 -2.68
C GLY A 152 4.65 2.06 -4.04
N ASN A 153 5.19 3.13 -4.60
CA ASN A 153 6.02 3.06 -5.79
C ASN A 153 7.49 3.00 -5.38
N CYS A 154 8.29 2.25 -6.12
CA CYS A 154 9.74 2.22 -5.89
C CYS A 154 10.32 3.62 -6.16
N ALA A 155 11.21 4.08 -5.29
CA ALA A 155 12.03 5.24 -5.58
C ALA A 155 13.08 4.85 -6.63
N THR A 156 13.19 5.67 -7.68
CA THR A 156 14.21 5.56 -8.73
C THR A 156 15.47 6.29 -8.33
#